data_AF-A0A2G8R1A2-F1
#
_entry.id   AF-A0A2G8R1A2-F1
#
_cell.length_a   1.000
_cell.length_b   1.000
_cell.length_c   1.000
_cell.angle_alpha   90.00
_cell.angle_beta   90.00
_cell.angle_gamma   90.00
#
_symmetry.space_group_name_H-M   'P 1'
#
loop_
_entity.id
_entity.type
_entity.pdbx_description
1 polymer ?
#
loop_
_entity_poly.entity_id
_entity_poly.type
_entity_poly.pdbx_seq_one_letter_code
_entity_poly.pdbx_strand_id
1 'polypeptide(L)' 'MKYLNTTMIALFELGILVSTAQAQPTIEQAKAAVGATTKITLRDPHRCEGEARNDVRIDIPEGFYAHKPMPKPG' A
#
# COMPACT_ATOMS: atom_id res chain seq x y z
N MET A 1 -23.34 -37.13 -16.16
CA MET A 1 -23.58 -36.28 -14.96
C MET A 1 -22.44 -36.32 -13.94
N LYS A 2 -21.82 -37.48 -13.63
CA LYS A 2 -20.66 -37.56 -12.71
C LYS A 2 -19.48 -36.64 -13.12
N TYR A 3 -19.10 -36.62 -14.39
CA TYR A 3 -17.99 -35.80 -14.88
C TYR A 3 -18.28 -34.28 -14.94
N LEU A 4 -19.55 -33.88 -14.98
CA LEU A 4 -19.96 -32.48 -15.04
C LEU A 4 -19.83 -31.78 -13.68
N ASN A 5 -20.12 -32.50 -12.59
CA ASN A 5 -19.88 -31.99 -11.24
C ASN A 5 -18.38 -31.96 -10.92
N THR A 6 -17.61 -32.93 -11.40
CA THR A 6 -16.14 -32.95 -11.22
C THR A 6 -15.46 -31.78 -11.93
N THR A 7 -15.90 -31.41 -13.15
CA THR A 7 -15.35 -30.24 -13.85
C THR A 7 -15.75 -28.92 -13.20
N MET A 8 -16.96 -28.82 -12.63
CA MET A 8 -17.37 -27.62 -11.89
C MET A 8 -16.59 -27.43 -10.58
N ILE A 9 -16.27 -28.51 -9.86
CA ILE A 9 -15.44 -28.45 -8.64
C ILE A 9 -14.01 -28.01 -8.99
N ALA A 10 -13.42 -28.59 -10.05
CA ALA A 10 -12.08 -28.23 -10.50
C ALA A 10 -11.95 -26.75 -10.95
N LEU A 11 -13.01 -26.20 -11.56
CA LEU A 11 -13.07 -24.78 -11.93
C LEU A 11 -13.20 -23.85 -10.72
N PHE A 12 -13.88 -24.29 -9.65
CA PHE A 12 -14.01 -23.53 -8.42
C PHE A 12 -12.71 -23.49 -7.62
N GLU A 13 -11.96 -24.59 -7.57
CA GLU A 13 -10.65 -24.65 -6.89
C GLU A 13 -9.61 -23.73 -7.52
N LEU A 14 -9.65 -23.53 -8.85
CA LEU A 14 -8.69 -22.67 -9.54
C LEU A 14 -8.89 -21.16 -9.26
N GLY A 15 -10.07 -20.75 -8.77
CA GLY A 15 -10.41 -19.34 -8.53
C GLY A 15 -9.89 -18.74 -7.22
N ILE A 16 -9.38 -19.56 -6.29
CA ILE A 16 -9.13 -19.14 -4.89
C ILE A 16 -7.70 -18.56 -4.70
N LEU A 17 -6.81 -18.68 -5.68
CA LEU A 17 -5.38 -18.32 -5.53
C LEU A 17 -5.02 -16.88 -5.94
N VAL A 18 -5.98 -16.03 -6.28
CA VAL A 18 -5.70 -14.61 -6.59
C VAL A 18 -5.64 -13.80 -5.30
N SER A 19 -4.51 -13.84 -4.60
CA SER A 19 -4.19 -12.85 -3.57
C SER A 19 -3.51 -11.65 -4.22
N THR A 20 -4.10 -10.46 -4.07
CA THR A 20 -3.48 -9.21 -4.51
C THR A 20 -2.44 -8.78 -3.48
N ALA A 21 -1.16 -9.01 -3.77
CA ALA A 21 -0.08 -8.46 -2.95
C ALA A 21 -0.10 -6.92 -3.05
N GLN A 22 -0.52 -6.24 -1.99
CA GLN A 22 -0.57 -4.77 -1.94
C GLN A 22 0.85 -4.22 -1.72
N ALA A 23 1.49 -3.80 -2.81
CA ALA A 23 2.86 -3.25 -2.84
C ALA A 23 2.96 -1.74 -2.74
N GLN A 24 1.83 -1.08 -2.84
CA GLN A 24 1.81 0.35 -3.05
C GLN A 24 1.99 1.06 -1.71
N PRO A 25 2.89 2.06 -1.65
CA PRO A 25 2.99 2.91 -0.48
C PRO A 25 1.69 3.70 -0.30
N THR A 26 1.30 3.94 0.95
CA THR A 26 0.06 4.65 1.30
C THR A 26 0.33 5.76 2.30
N ILE A 27 -0.54 6.77 2.31
CA ILE A 27 -0.58 7.77 3.37
C ILE A 27 -1.66 7.35 4.38
N GLU A 28 -1.28 7.28 5.64
CA GLU A 28 -2.18 6.84 6.71
C GLU A 28 -3.34 7.82 6.95
N GLN A 29 -3.06 9.12 6.85
CA GLN A 29 -4.05 10.17 7.09
C GLN A 29 -4.88 10.41 5.84
N ALA A 30 -6.18 10.11 5.91
CA ALA A 30 -7.11 10.37 4.81
C ALA A 30 -7.49 11.86 4.67
N LYS A 31 -7.28 12.67 5.72
CA LYS A 31 -7.65 14.08 5.76
C LYS A 31 -6.71 14.87 6.67
N ALA A 32 -6.52 16.15 6.34
CA ALA A 32 -5.89 17.15 7.20
C ALA A 32 -6.84 18.33 7.40
N ALA A 33 -6.81 18.95 8.58
CA ALA A 33 -7.57 20.16 8.85
C ALA A 33 -6.86 21.38 8.24
N VAL A 34 -7.61 22.27 7.58
CA VAL A 34 -7.05 23.48 6.97
C VAL A 34 -6.49 24.41 8.04
N GLY A 35 -5.29 24.95 7.79
CA GLY A 35 -4.61 25.88 8.70
C GLY A 35 -4.00 25.24 9.96
N ALA A 36 -4.12 23.92 10.12
CA ALA A 36 -3.53 23.19 11.25
C ALA A 36 -2.26 22.45 10.84
N THR A 37 -1.32 22.31 11.76
CA THR A 37 -0.18 21.40 11.58
C THR A 37 -0.63 19.97 11.85
N THR A 38 -0.40 19.07 10.89
CA THR A 38 -0.74 17.65 10.99
C THR A 38 0.48 16.78 10.73
N LYS A 39 0.65 15.72 11.51
CA LYS A 39 1.63 14.67 11.23
C LYS A 39 1.09 13.76 10.14
N ILE A 40 1.88 13.57 9.09
CA ILE A 40 1.60 12.64 8.00
C ILE A 40 2.55 11.44 8.08
N THR A 41 2.01 10.22 7.96
CA THR A 41 2.75 8.96 7.99
C THR A 41 2.68 8.29 6.64
N LEU A 42 3.84 8.03 6.04
CA LEU A 42 3.97 7.14 4.89
C LEU A 42 4.10 5.70 5.38
N ARG A 43 3.23 4.81 4.89
CA ARG A 43 3.32 3.36 5.08
C ARG A 43 3.82 2.73 3.78
N ASP A 44 4.91 1.98 3.86
CA ASP A 44 5.51 1.31 2.72
C ASP A 44 5.54 -0.21 2.98
N PRO A 45 4.49 -0.95 2.55
CA PRO A 45 4.10 -2.23 3.14
C PRO A 45 5.03 -3.40 2.81
N HIS A 46 5.79 -3.34 1.72
CA HIS A 46 6.78 -4.35 1.41
C HIS A 46 7.87 -3.82 0.49
N ARG A 47 8.82 -4.67 0.14
CA ARG A 47 9.90 -4.39 -0.78
C ARG A 47 9.86 -5.42 -1.90
N CYS A 48 10.24 -5.01 -3.11
CA CYS A 48 10.41 -5.96 -4.20
C CYS A 48 11.55 -6.91 -3.81
N GLU A 49 11.30 -8.21 -3.84
CA GLU A 49 12.33 -9.26 -3.65
C GLU A 49 13.19 -9.13 -2.37
N GLY A 50 12.72 -8.44 -1.34
CA GLY A 50 13.48 -8.22 -0.10
C GLY A 50 14.55 -7.12 -0.18
N GLU A 51 14.61 -6.36 -1.28
CA GLU A 51 15.58 -5.28 -1.44
C GLU A 51 15.33 -4.11 -0.47
N ALA A 52 16.39 -3.50 0.05
CA ALA A 52 16.25 -2.32 0.89
C ALA A 52 15.74 -1.13 0.08
N ARG A 53 14.83 -0.34 0.66
CA ARG A 53 14.45 0.97 0.08
C ARG A 53 15.19 2.06 0.83
N ASN A 54 16.19 2.59 0.17
CA ASN A 54 17.14 3.53 0.76
C ASN A 54 16.65 4.98 0.64
N ASP A 55 15.80 5.25 -0.33
CA ASP A 55 15.33 6.57 -0.68
C ASP A 55 13.82 6.58 -0.88
N VAL A 56 13.21 7.68 -0.42
CA VAL A 56 11.79 7.97 -0.56
C VAL A 56 11.65 9.43 -0.94
N ARG A 57 11.02 9.69 -2.07
CA ARG A 57 10.67 11.05 -2.52
C ARG A 57 9.16 11.23 -2.42
N ILE A 58 8.75 12.34 -1.79
CA ILE A 58 7.34 12.69 -1.64
C ILE A 58 7.16 14.06 -2.27
N ASP A 59 6.28 14.13 -3.26
CA ASP A 59 5.84 15.41 -3.82
C ASP A 59 4.81 16.03 -2.88
N ILE A 60 5.08 17.25 -2.45
CA ILE A 60 4.23 17.99 -1.52
C ILE A 60 3.27 18.85 -2.34
N PRO A 61 1.95 18.66 -2.21
CA PRO A 61 0.97 19.42 -2.97
C PRO A 61 0.95 20.89 -2.55
N GLU A 62 0.50 21.74 -3.46
CA GLU A 62 0.28 23.15 -3.20
C GLU A 62 -0.67 23.38 -2.00
N GLY A 63 -0.39 24.42 -1.22
CA GLY A 63 -1.11 24.71 0.03
C GLY A 63 -0.62 23.94 1.26
N PHE A 64 0.20 22.89 1.10
CA PHE A 64 1.00 22.34 2.20
C PHE A 64 2.33 23.08 2.28
N TYR A 65 2.65 23.63 3.45
CA TYR A 65 3.85 24.42 3.69
C TYR A 65 4.46 24.13 5.06
N ALA A 66 5.64 24.69 5.34
CA ALA A 66 6.38 24.49 6.59
C ALA A 66 6.61 23.01 6.94
N HIS A 67 6.91 22.19 5.93
CA HIS A 67 7.16 20.76 6.11
C HIS A 67 8.39 20.52 7.01
N LYS A 68 8.25 19.60 7.95
CA LYS A 68 9.32 19.18 8.87
C LYS A 68 9.39 17.65 8.90
N PRO A 69 10.20 17.02 8.04
CA PRO A 69 10.41 15.58 8.09
C PRO A 69 10.88 15.15 9.48
N MET A 70 10.25 14.11 10.04
CA MET A 70 10.68 13.56 11.31
C MET A 70 11.98 12.76 11.10
N PRO A 71 13.01 12.94 11.95
CA PRO A 71 14.19 12.10 11.91
C PRO A 71 13.79 10.63 12.04
N LYS A 72 14.13 9.83 11.04
CA LYS A 72 14.02 8.38 11.09
C LYS A 72 15.43 7.85 11.36
N PRO A 73 15.70 7.25 12.53
CA PRO A 73 16.98 6.57 12.73
C PRO A 73 17.10 5.46 11.68
N GLY A 74 18.33 5.31 11.17
CA GLY A 74 18.71 4.22 10.28
C GLY A 74 18.40 2.88 10.91
#